data_AF-A0A7C7KPA5-F1
#
_entry.id   AF-A0A7C7KPA5-F1
#
_cell.length_a   1.000
_cell.length_b   1.000
_cell.length_c   1.000
_cell.angle_alpha   90.00
_cell.angle_beta   90.00
_cell.angle_gamma   90.00
#
_symmetry.space_group_name_H-M   'P 1'
#
loop_
_entity.id
_entity.type
_entity.pdbx_description
1 polymer ?
#
loop_
_entity_poly.entity_id
_entity_poly.type
_entity_poly.pdbx_seq_one_letter_code
_entity_poly.pdbx_strand_id
1 'polypeptide(L)'
;MVAGLPGLEALDRLADWMVEDGDMRHWRLWLNAQDEAHRDDLLAEVMNAAMADWHQVIADLLVRAGKEGLAQGRETEAAAWRLAALMDGLAGAMLVRKSRVTPAMARDLMKTQLLLELGRKA
;
A
#
# COMPACT_ATOMS: atom_id res chain seq x y z
N MET A 1 -2.59 9.69 -10.88
CA MET A 1 -3.51 8.69 -11.46
C MET A 1 -2.69 7.57 -12.07
N VAL A 2 -2.91 6.32 -11.63
CA VAL A 2 -2.28 5.12 -12.25
C VAL A 2 -3.13 4.53 -13.38
N ALA A 3 -4.30 5.10 -13.63
CA ALA A 3 -5.19 4.71 -14.71
C ALA A 3 -4.48 4.82 -16.07
N GLY A 4 -4.40 3.71 -16.81
CA GLY A 4 -3.73 3.62 -18.11
C GLY A 4 -2.30 3.08 -18.08
N LEU A 5 -1.54 3.22 -16.97
CA LEU A 5 -0.15 2.76 -16.89
C LEU A 5 -0.04 1.23 -16.82
N PRO A 6 0.89 0.54 -17.52
CA PRO A 6 1.15 -0.89 -17.37
C PRO A 6 1.21 -1.34 -15.90
N GLY A 7 0.85 -2.59 -15.60
CA GLY A 7 0.68 -3.09 -14.24
C GLY A 7 1.91 -2.87 -13.36
N LEU A 8 3.11 -3.15 -13.87
CA LEU A 8 4.35 -2.86 -13.15
C LEU A 8 4.58 -1.37 -12.89
N GLU A 9 4.33 -0.53 -13.89
CA GLU A 9 4.55 0.91 -13.79
C GLU A 9 3.52 1.55 -12.83
N ALA A 10 2.29 1.07 -12.86
CA ALA A 10 1.24 1.46 -11.93
C ALA A 10 1.61 1.09 -10.48
N LEU A 11 2.16 -0.12 -10.28
CA LEU A 11 2.66 -0.59 -8.99
C LEU A 11 3.87 0.22 -8.50
N ASP A 12 4.82 0.54 -9.38
CA ASP A 12 5.97 1.41 -9.03
C ASP A 12 5.51 2.82 -8.63
N ARG A 13 4.59 3.40 -9.41
CA ARG A 13 4.00 4.71 -9.13
C ARG A 13 3.17 4.72 -7.84
N LEU A 14 2.58 3.58 -7.46
CA LEU A 14 1.87 3.43 -6.19
C LEU A 14 2.83 3.66 -5.02
N ALA A 15 3.98 2.98 -5.00
CA ALA A 15 5.00 3.15 -3.96
C ALA A 15 5.47 4.61 -3.88
N ASP A 16 5.59 5.29 -5.02
CA ASP A 16 5.96 6.69 -5.06
C ASP A 16 4.88 7.62 -4.48
N TRP A 17 3.61 7.30 -4.73
CA TRP A 17 2.47 8.07 -4.25
C TRP A 17 2.32 8.00 -2.73
N MET A 18 2.60 6.83 -2.12
CA MET A 18 2.48 6.64 -0.67
C MET A 18 3.41 7.54 0.15
N VAL A 19 4.42 8.17 -0.47
CA VAL A 19 5.39 9.04 0.22
C VAL A 19 5.51 10.43 -0.42
N GLU A 20 4.60 10.78 -1.34
CA GLU A 20 4.65 12.04 -2.09
C GLU A 20 4.19 13.24 -1.25
N ASP A 21 3.27 13.02 -0.30
CA ASP A 21 2.80 14.05 0.62
C ASP A 21 3.80 14.27 1.76
N GLY A 22 4.62 15.32 1.65
CA GLY A 22 5.68 15.63 2.63
C GLY A 22 5.19 15.85 4.06
N ASP A 23 3.94 16.27 4.24
CA ASP A 23 3.33 16.44 5.57
C ASP A 23 2.62 15.17 6.08
N MET A 24 2.53 14.14 5.23
CA MET A 24 1.90 12.86 5.51
C MET A 24 0.44 13.02 5.99
N ARG A 25 -0.29 14.03 5.48
CA ARG A 25 -1.63 14.41 5.97
C ARG A 25 -2.63 13.29 5.76
N HIS A 26 -2.60 12.66 4.59
CA HIS A 26 -3.49 11.53 4.26
C HIS A 26 -3.23 10.35 5.20
N TRP A 27 -1.96 10.03 5.45
CA TRP A 27 -1.58 8.97 6.38
C TRP A 27 -1.96 9.27 7.83
N ARG A 28 -1.80 10.51 8.29
CA ARG A 28 -2.25 10.92 9.63
C ARG A 28 -3.75 10.72 9.78
N LEU A 29 -4.54 11.15 8.79
CA LEU A 29 -5.98 10.98 8.81
C LEU A 29 -6.37 9.49 8.81
N TRP A 30 -5.77 8.71 7.90
CA TRP A 30 -6.00 7.27 7.78
C TRP A 30 -5.72 6.53 9.09
N LEU A 31 -4.55 6.75 9.69
CA LEU A 31 -4.15 6.06 10.91
C LEU A 31 -4.95 6.53 12.13
N ASN A 32 -5.30 7.81 12.21
CA ASN A 32 -6.18 8.30 13.28
C ASN A 32 -7.59 7.70 13.16
N ALA A 33 -8.13 7.60 11.94
CA ALA A 33 -9.43 7.00 11.70
C ALA A 33 -9.42 5.49 12.00
N GLN A 34 -8.34 4.78 11.66
CA GLN A 34 -8.14 3.38 12.07
C GLN A 34 -8.14 3.21 13.60
N ASP A 35 -7.40 4.05 14.34
CA ASP A 35 -7.38 3.94 15.80
C ASP A 35 -8.75 4.22 16.41
N GLU A 36 -9.45 5.24 15.91
CA GLU A 36 -10.74 5.66 16.47
C GLU A 36 -11.89 4.71 16.10
N ALA A 37 -11.80 4.02 14.96
CA ALA A 37 -12.77 3.01 14.55
C ALA A 37 -12.95 1.86 15.57
N HIS A 38 -12.01 1.64 16.49
CA HIS A 38 -12.19 0.68 17.58
C HIS A 38 -13.26 1.10 18.61
N ARG A 39 -13.72 2.35 18.56
CA ARG A 39 -14.60 2.98 19.57
C ARG A 39 -15.90 3.53 18.99
N ASP A 40 -16.01 3.64 17.67
CA ASP A 40 -17.17 4.21 16.97
C ASP A 40 -17.62 3.26 15.85
N ASP A 41 -18.84 2.73 15.98
CA ASP A 41 -19.38 1.73 15.05
C ASP A 41 -19.57 2.27 13.63
N LEU A 42 -19.99 3.53 13.48
CA LEU A 42 -20.17 4.15 12.17
C LEU A 42 -18.83 4.37 11.48
N LEU A 43 -17.82 4.78 12.25
CA LEU A 43 -16.46 4.89 11.73
C LEU A 43 -15.86 3.52 11.40
N ALA A 44 -16.15 2.48 12.18
CA ALA A 44 -15.75 1.11 11.89
C ALA A 44 -16.32 0.61 10.56
N GLU A 45 -17.59 0.87 10.28
CA GLU A 45 -18.21 0.52 8.99
C GLU A 45 -17.49 1.21 7.82
N VAL A 46 -17.23 2.52 7.93
CA VAL A 46 -16.52 3.30 6.91
C VAL A 46 -15.09 2.79 6.73
N MET A 47 -14.36 2.53 7.81
CA MET A 47 -12.97 2.08 7.75
C MET A 47 -12.85 0.66 7.20
N ASN A 48 -13.78 -0.24 7.51
CA ASN A 48 -13.81 -1.58 6.92
C ASN A 48 -14.05 -1.52 5.40
N ALA A 49 -14.99 -0.68 4.94
CA ALA A 49 -15.22 -0.47 3.52
C ALA A 49 -13.98 0.12 2.83
N ALA A 50 -13.38 1.15 3.41
CA ALA A 50 -12.19 1.79 2.86
C ALA A 50 -10.98 0.84 2.82
N MET A 51 -10.82 -0.03 3.81
CA MET A 51 -9.77 -1.05 3.85
C MET A 51 -9.99 -2.12 2.76
N ALA A 52 -11.23 -2.54 2.53
CA ALA A 52 -11.58 -3.46 1.45
C ALA A 52 -11.32 -2.84 0.07
N ASP A 53 -11.72 -1.58 -0.13
CA ASP A 53 -11.45 -0.84 -1.38
C ASP A 53 -9.94 -0.70 -1.62
N TRP A 54 -9.17 -0.38 -0.57
CA TRP A 54 -7.72 -0.26 -0.65
C TRP A 54 -7.06 -1.59 -1.04
N HIS A 55 -7.47 -2.67 -0.39
CA HIS A 55 -7.03 -4.03 -0.72
C HIS A 55 -7.34 -4.39 -2.18
N GLN A 56 -8.57 -4.13 -2.64
CA GLN A 56 -9.00 -4.43 -4.00
C GLN A 56 -8.17 -3.66 -5.04
N VAL A 57 -7.84 -2.39 -4.78
CA VAL A 57 -6.98 -1.58 -5.67
C VAL A 57 -5.60 -2.24 -5.82
N ILE A 58 -4.99 -2.71 -4.74
CA ILE A 58 -3.68 -3.39 -4.82
C ILE A 58 -3.82 -4.74 -5.55
N ALA A 59 -4.85 -5.52 -5.24
CA ALA A 59 -5.10 -6.81 -5.87
C ALA A 59 -5.26 -6.67 -7.40
N ASP A 60 -6.04 -5.68 -7.86
CA ASP A 60 -6.24 -5.41 -9.27
C ASP A 60 -4.93 -5.04 -9.99
N LEU A 61 -4.08 -4.25 -9.34
CA LEU A 61 -2.76 -3.88 -9.87
C LEU A 61 -1.83 -5.11 -9.96
N LEU A 62 -1.84 -5.98 -8.96
CA LEU A 62 -1.09 -7.24 -8.98
C LEU A 62 -1.59 -8.19 -10.09
N VAL A 63 -2.91 -8.33 -10.26
CA VAL A 63 -3.51 -9.12 -11.34
C VAL A 63 -3.12 -8.56 -12.70
N ARG A 64 -3.16 -7.24 -12.86
CA ARG A 64 -2.74 -6.56 -14.10
C ARG A 64 -1.28 -6.84 -14.41
N ALA A 65 -0.38 -6.67 -13.44
CA ALA A 65 1.04 -6.99 -13.61
C ALA A 65 1.25 -8.50 -13.89
N GLY A 66 0.45 -9.37 -13.27
CA GLY A 66 0.49 -10.81 -13.50
C GLY A 66 0.12 -11.23 -14.92
N LYS A 67 -0.91 -10.58 -15.51
CA LYS A 67 -1.35 -10.79 -16.91
C LYS A 67 -0.30 -10.38 -17.93
N GLU A 68 0.63 -9.50 -17.58
CA GLU A 68 1.80 -9.13 -18.39
C GLU A 68 2.88 -10.24 -18.39
N GLY A 69 2.57 -11.44 -17.86
CA GLY A 69 3.43 -12.63 -17.85
C GLY A 69 4.28 -12.78 -16.59
N LEU A 70 3.98 -12.03 -15.52
CA LEU A 70 4.93 -11.78 -14.43
C LEU A 70 4.58 -12.42 -13.09
N ALA A 71 3.37 -12.98 -12.92
CA ALA A 71 2.92 -13.54 -11.65
C ALA A 71 1.90 -14.70 -11.79
N GLN A 72 2.01 -15.51 -12.84
CA GLN A 72 1.12 -16.66 -13.02
C GLN A 72 1.20 -17.61 -11.80
N GLY A 73 0.06 -17.85 -11.13
CA GLY A 73 -0.08 -18.85 -10.08
C GLY A 73 0.17 -18.39 -8.64
N ARG A 74 0.32 -17.09 -8.36
CA ARG A 74 0.41 -16.56 -6.99
C ARG A 74 -0.95 -16.08 -6.46
N GLU A 75 -1.14 -16.21 -5.15
CA GLU A 75 -2.32 -15.69 -4.44
C GLU A 75 -2.26 -14.16 -4.36
N THR A 76 -2.71 -13.49 -5.41
CA THR A 76 -2.72 -12.02 -5.54
C THR A 76 -3.48 -11.34 -4.41
N GLU A 77 -4.56 -11.96 -3.93
CA GLU A 77 -5.36 -11.46 -2.81
C GLU A 77 -4.56 -11.40 -1.50
N ALA A 78 -3.83 -12.46 -1.18
CA ALA A 78 -3.00 -12.50 0.02
C ALA A 78 -1.78 -11.56 -0.11
N ALA A 79 -1.22 -11.45 -1.32
CA ALA A 79 -0.14 -10.49 -1.61
C ALA A 79 -0.59 -9.04 -1.43
N ALA A 80 -1.81 -8.71 -1.84
CA ALA A 80 -2.38 -7.38 -1.65
C ALA A 80 -2.49 -7.03 -0.17
N TRP A 81 -2.96 -7.94 0.69
CA TRP A 81 -2.99 -7.73 2.13
C TRP A 81 -1.61 -7.52 2.75
N ARG A 82 -0.61 -8.30 2.32
CA ARG A 82 0.78 -8.12 2.80
C ARG A 82 1.34 -6.75 2.42
N LEU A 83 1.09 -6.29 1.19
CA LEU A 83 1.49 -4.97 0.73
C LEU A 83 0.77 -3.86 1.49
N ALA A 84 -0.56 -3.95 1.65
CA ALA A 84 -1.33 -2.98 2.43
C ALA A 84 -0.79 -2.85 3.86
N ALA A 85 -0.58 -3.98 4.55
CA ALA A 85 -0.04 -4.01 5.91
C ALA A 85 1.38 -3.41 5.99
N LEU A 86 2.24 -3.69 5.01
CA LEU A 86 3.58 -3.08 4.93
C LEU A 86 3.48 -1.56 4.78
N MET A 87 2.62 -1.07 3.88
CA MET A 87 2.46 0.37 3.63
C MET A 87 1.95 1.10 4.87
N ASP A 88 0.95 0.56 5.56
CA ASP A 88 0.42 1.11 6.81
C ASP A 88 1.49 1.12 7.92
N GLY A 89 2.27 0.03 8.05
CA GLY A 89 3.35 -0.06 9.03
C GLY A 89 4.48 0.95 8.77
N LEU A 90 4.87 1.13 7.51
CA LEU A 90 5.86 2.13 7.11
C LEU A 90 5.35 3.55 7.32
N ALA A 91 4.06 3.82 7.05
CA ALA A 91 3.42 5.10 7.33
C ALA A 91 3.45 5.44 8.81
N GLY A 92 3.05 4.49 9.67
CA GLY A 92 3.13 4.64 11.11
C GLY A 92 4.56 4.91 11.59
N ALA A 93 5.53 4.16 11.07
CA ALA A 93 6.95 4.35 11.41
C ALA A 93 7.48 5.73 10.97
N MET A 94 7.12 6.23 9.79
CA MET A 94 7.54 7.55 9.30
C MET A 94 6.97 8.70 10.13
N LEU A 95 5.77 8.54 10.70
CA LEU A 95 5.10 9.58 11.49
C LEU A 95 5.65 9.74 12.91
N VAL A 96 6.47 8.80 13.39
CA VAL A 96 7.14 8.91 14.70
C VAL A 96 8.06 10.12 14.73
N ARG A 97 8.00 10.89 15.81
CA ARG A 97 8.89 12.05 16.00
C ARG A 97 10.35 11.62 15.96
N LYS A 98 11.16 12.27 15.11
CA LYS A 98 12.57 11.90 14.84
C LYS A 98 12.70 10.46 14.31
N SER A 99 11.75 10.03 13.47
CA SER A 99 11.80 8.71 12.85
C SER A 99 13.13 8.48 12.12
N ARG A 100 13.61 7.24 12.20
CA ARG A 100 14.73 6.76 11.39
C ARG A 100 14.26 6.21 10.04
N VAL A 101 12.96 5.97 9.88
CA VAL A 101 12.37 5.56 8.61
C VAL A 101 12.11 6.83 7.81
N THR A 102 12.90 7.05 6.77
CA THR A 102 12.73 8.19 5.87
C THR A 102 11.76 7.85 4.74
N PRO A 103 11.13 8.85 4.09
CA PRO A 103 10.31 8.62 2.90
C PRO A 103 11.02 7.86 1.78
N ALA A 104 12.32 8.11 1.58
CA ALA A 104 13.14 7.39 0.62
C ALA A 104 13.29 5.91 0.99
N MET A 105 13.62 5.61 2.26
CA MET A 105 13.72 4.24 2.74
C MET A 105 12.38 3.50 2.64
N ALA A 106 11.27 4.14 2.99
CA ALA A 106 9.94 3.54 2.89
C ALA A 106 9.59 3.21 1.43
N ARG A 107 9.86 4.13 0.50
CA ARG A 107 9.70 3.91 -0.94
C ARG A 107 10.48 2.71 -1.43
N ASP A 108 11.77 2.63 -1.08
CA ASP A 108 12.63 1.52 -1.49
C ASP A 108 12.12 0.18 -0.93
N LEU A 109 11.73 0.14 0.34
CA LEU A 109 11.15 -1.06 0.97
C LEU A 109 9.84 -1.49 0.30
N MET A 110 8.96 -0.55 -0.06
CA MET A 110 7.73 -0.85 -0.80
C MET A 110 8.04 -1.43 -2.18
N LYS A 111 8.99 -0.84 -2.92
CA LYS A 111 9.40 -1.34 -4.25
C LYS A 111 10.04 -2.73 -4.16
N THR A 112 10.90 -2.97 -3.16
CA THR A 112 11.46 -4.28 -2.84
C THR A 112 10.35 -5.30 -2.57
N GLN A 113 9.39 -5.00 -1.70
CA GLN A 113 8.33 -5.96 -1.37
C GLN A 113 7.47 -6.30 -2.58
N LEU A 114 7.14 -5.30 -3.40
CA LEU A 114 6.40 -5.47 -4.64
C LEU A 114 7.10 -6.46 -5.59
N LEU A 115 8.42 -6.33 -5.77
CA LEU A 115 9.21 -7.29 -6.55
C LEU A 115 9.14 -8.70 -5.96
N LEU A 116 9.23 -8.85 -4.63
CA LEU A 116 9.14 -10.14 -3.94
C LEU A 116 7.77 -10.81 -4.13
N GLU A 117 6.68 -10.03 -4.05
CA GLU A 117 5.32 -10.53 -4.28
C GLU A 117 5.15 -11.05 -5.72
N LEU A 118 5.78 -10.38 -6.68
CA LEU A 118 5.84 -10.83 -8.08
C LEU A 118 6.86 -11.96 -8.33
N GLY A 119 7.58 -12.41 -7.31
CA GLY A 119 8.57 -13.49 -7.42
C GLY A 119 9.86 -13.11 -8.11
N ARG A 120 10.17 -11.81 -8.14
CA ARG A 120 11.42 -11.28 -8.68
C ARG A 120 12.47 -11.16 -7.59
N LYS A 121 13.73 -11.06 -8.03
CA LYS A 121 14.82 -10.63 -7.15
C LYS A 121 14.62 -9.15 -6.84
N ALA A 122 14.70 -8.82 -5.56
CA ALA A 122 14.75 -7.45 -5.06
C ALA A 122 16.09 -6.77 -5.40
#